data_AF-A0AAN4Q941-F1
#
_entry.id   AF-A0AAN4Q941-F1
#
_cell.length_a   1.000
_cell.length_b   1.000
_cell.length_c   1.000
_cell.angle_alpha   90.00
_cell.angle_beta   90.00
_cell.angle_gamma   90.00
#
_symmetry.space_group_name_H-M   'P 1'
#
loop_
_entity.id
_entity.type
_entity.pdbx_description
1 polymer ?
#
loop_
_entity_poly.entity_id
_entity_poly.type
_entity_poly.pdbx_seq_one_letter_code
_entity_poly.pdbx_strand_id
1 'polypeptide(L)'
;MITLRDGGSFSIDALVSKVEALGGSMVLGPIKAALIDHKKPVSLDYWIRANGAHRKDQMQAETQVVDQLVATGRFSRVKMSCPTTGHRCKGLIVISKLFPQ
;
A
#
# COMPACT_ATOMS: atom_id res chain seq x y z
N MET A 1 -5.65 3.91 12.54
CA MET A 1 -6.37 4.24 11.30
C MET A 1 -5.49 5.16 10.46
N ILE A 2 -5.56 5.04 9.13
CA ILE A 2 -4.90 5.97 8.20
C ILE A 2 -5.98 6.79 7.50
N THR A 3 -5.84 8.10 7.49
CA THR A 3 -6.79 9.01 6.86
C THR A 3 -6.26 9.47 5.51
N LEU A 4 -7.14 9.47 4.51
CA LEU A 4 -6.83 9.89 3.15
C LEU A 4 -7.14 11.37 2.95
N ARG A 5 -6.37 12.04 2.10
CA ARG A 5 -6.47 13.48 1.86
C ARG A 5 -7.87 13.92 1.43
N ASP A 6 -8.47 13.21 0.48
CA ASP A 6 -9.76 13.56 -0.13
C ASP A 6 -10.95 12.85 0.54
N GLY A 7 -10.75 12.39 1.78
CA GLY A 7 -11.73 11.65 2.55
C GLY A 7 -11.63 10.13 2.37
N GLY A 8 -12.19 9.42 3.35
CA GLY A 8 -12.02 7.99 3.51
C GLY A 8 -10.87 7.64 4.46
N SER A 9 -10.83 6.38 4.87
CA SER A 9 -9.82 5.87 5.80
C SER A 9 -9.74 4.36 5.69
N PHE A 10 -8.65 3.77 6.19
CA PHE A 10 -8.53 2.33 6.28
C PHE A 10 -7.82 1.90 7.58
N SER A 11 -8.06 0.64 7.96
CA SER A 11 -7.43 0.02 9.10
C SER A 11 -5.99 -0.40 8.77
N ILE A 12 -5.06 -0.07 9.67
CA ILE A 12 -3.66 -0.48 9.58
C ILE A 12 -3.55 -1.99 9.63
N ASP A 13 -4.29 -2.64 10.54
CA ASP A 13 -4.24 -4.10 10.70
C ASP A 13 -4.78 -4.82 9.46
N ALA A 14 -5.84 -4.30 8.84
CA ALA A 14 -6.35 -4.85 7.58
C ALA A 14 -5.31 -4.77 6.44
N LEU A 15 -4.54 -3.66 6.39
CA LEU A 15 -3.45 -3.54 5.44
C LEU A 15 -2.29 -4.49 5.78
N VAL A 16 -1.91 -4.64 7.06
CA VAL A 16 -0.87 -5.59 7.50
C VAL A 16 -1.24 -7.00 7.06
N SER A 17 -2.45 -7.47 7.37
CA SER A 17 -2.90 -8.81 6.97
C SER A 17 -2.88 -8.98 5.45
N LYS A 18 -3.23 -7.93 4.69
CA LYS A 18 -3.13 -8.00 3.22
C LYS A 18 -1.70 -8.12 2.73
N VAL A 19 -0.76 -7.36 3.29
CA VAL A 19 0.65 -7.40 2.90
C VAL A 19 1.27 -8.75 3.27
N GLU A 20 0.96 -9.29 4.44
CA GLU A 20 1.40 -10.62 4.87
C GLU A 20 0.86 -11.72 3.94
N ALA A 21 -0.41 -11.66 3.55
CA ALA A 21 -1.00 -12.57 2.56
C ALA A 21 -0.35 -12.49 1.17
N LEU A 22 0.35 -11.39 0.85
CA LEU A 22 1.14 -11.24 -0.38
C LEU A 22 2.62 -11.68 -0.21
N GLY A 23 2.97 -12.31 0.91
CA GLY A 23 4.35 -12.72 1.21
C GLY A 23 5.17 -11.65 1.93
N GLY A 24 4.52 -10.74 2.66
CA GLY A 24 5.16 -9.75 3.53
C GLY A 24 5.65 -8.48 2.82
N SER A 25 5.38 -8.34 1.52
CA SER A 25 5.73 -7.15 0.74
C SER A 25 4.62 -6.75 -0.22
N MET A 26 4.54 -5.46 -0.53
CA MET A 26 3.54 -4.91 -1.43
C MET A 26 4.11 -3.73 -2.21
N VAL A 27 3.92 -3.72 -3.53
CA VAL A 27 4.33 -2.58 -4.36
C VAL A 27 3.42 -1.37 -4.12
N LEU A 28 3.96 -0.16 -4.12
CA LEU A 28 3.14 1.05 -3.95
C LEU A 28 2.17 1.22 -5.13
N GLY A 29 2.70 1.11 -6.35
CA GLY A 29 1.95 1.13 -7.60
C GLY A 29 0.99 2.31 -7.83
N PRO A 30 1.35 3.57 -7.55
CA PRO A 30 0.47 4.72 -7.84
C PRO A 30 0.23 4.85 -9.36
N ILE A 31 -1.03 4.88 -9.80
CA ILE A 31 -1.40 5.01 -11.22
C ILE A 31 -2.46 6.10 -11.40
N LYS A 32 -2.28 7.04 -12.33
CA LYS A 32 -3.33 8.02 -12.68
C LYS A 32 -4.31 7.43 -13.71
N ALA A 33 -5.16 6.51 -13.28
CA ALA A 33 -6.21 5.89 -14.08
C ALA A 33 -7.41 5.52 -13.20
N ALA A 34 -8.55 5.25 -13.82
CA ALA A 34 -9.71 4.67 -13.16
C ALA A 34 -9.37 3.31 -12.53
N LEU A 35 -10.14 2.90 -11.52
CA LEU A 35 -9.90 1.63 -10.81
C LEU A 35 -10.02 0.43 -11.78
N ILE A 36 -10.97 0.49 -12.72
CA ILE A 36 -11.19 -0.57 -13.73
C ILE A 36 -9.99 -0.73 -14.68
N ASP A 37 -9.25 0.34 -14.94
CA ASP A 37 -8.09 0.35 -15.84
C ASP A 37 -6.76 0.14 -15.09
N HIS A 38 -6.83 -0.18 -13.80
CA HIS A 38 -5.67 -0.21 -12.93
C HIS A 38 -4.80 -1.47 -13.16
N LYS A 39 -3.67 -1.29 -13.83
CA LYS A 39 -2.77 -2.38 -14.28
C LYS A 39 -1.98 -3.11 -13.17
N LYS A 40 -2.19 -2.76 -11.89
CA LYS A 40 -1.47 -3.33 -10.74
C LYS A 40 -2.42 -3.70 -9.59
N PRO A 41 -3.22 -4.77 -9.71
CA PRO A 41 -4.26 -5.12 -8.72
C PRO A 41 -3.69 -5.54 -7.35
N VAL A 42 -2.41 -5.91 -7.28
CA VAL A 42 -1.72 -6.29 -6.04
C VAL A 42 -0.98 -5.13 -5.37
N SER A 43 -1.18 -3.90 -5.84
CA SER A 43 -0.52 -2.71 -5.30
C SER A 43 -1.27 -2.09 -4.12
N LEU A 44 -0.54 -1.29 -3.34
CA LEU A 44 -1.11 -0.46 -2.29
C LEU A 44 -2.17 0.49 -2.85
N ASP A 45 -1.90 1.12 -3.98
CA ASP A 45 -2.82 2.07 -4.62
C ASP A 45 -4.18 1.42 -4.91
N TYR A 46 -4.15 0.26 -5.57
CA TYR A 46 -5.36 -0.50 -5.88
C TYR A 46 -6.10 -0.92 -4.61
N TRP A 47 -5.38 -1.41 -3.61
CA TRP A 47 -5.99 -1.87 -2.37
C TRP A 47 -6.67 -0.73 -1.62
N ILE A 48 -6.04 0.44 -1.49
CA ILE A 48 -6.65 1.60 -0.81
C ILE A 48 -7.92 2.04 -1.55
N ARG A 49 -7.87 2.13 -2.89
CA ARG A 49 -9.05 2.47 -3.71
C ARG A 49 -10.22 1.52 -3.51
N ALA A 50 -9.93 0.23 -3.34
CA ALA A 50 -10.95 -0.78 -3.12
C ALA A 50 -11.50 -0.81 -1.68
N ASN A 51 -10.72 -0.43 -0.68
CA ASN A 51 -11.01 -0.72 0.74
C ASN A 51 -11.16 0.49 1.66
N GLY A 52 -10.80 1.71 1.23
CA GLY A 52 -10.84 2.88 2.11
C GLY A 52 -11.02 4.22 1.43
N ALA A 53 -10.84 4.31 0.10
CA ALA A 53 -10.99 5.56 -0.63
C ALA A 53 -12.46 5.97 -0.77
N HIS A 54 -12.73 7.25 -0.52
CA HIS A 54 -14.01 7.86 -0.88
C HIS A 54 -14.17 7.94 -2.42
N ARG A 55 -13.08 8.25 -3.14
CA ARG A 55 -13.01 8.31 -4.62
C ARG A 55 -12.10 7.19 -5.14
N LYS A 56 -12.71 6.17 -5.75
CA LYS A 56 -12.00 4.95 -6.21
C LYS A 56 -11.17 5.16 -7.48
N ASP A 57 -11.58 6.08 -8.36
CA ASP A 57 -10.91 6.39 -9.63
C ASP A 57 -9.77 7.41 -9.49
N GLN A 58 -9.33 7.67 -8.26
CA GLN A 58 -8.25 8.57 -7.94
C GLN A 58 -7.08 7.81 -7.34
N MET A 59 -5.86 8.24 -7.65
CA MET A 59 -4.64 7.75 -7.03
C MET A 59 -4.61 8.06 -5.53
N GLN A 60 -4.32 7.05 -4.71
CA GLN A 60 -4.38 7.11 -3.25
C GLN A 60 -3.07 6.69 -2.58
N ALA A 61 -2.18 5.95 -3.24
CA ALA A 61 -0.84 5.63 -2.72
C ALA A 61 0.13 6.83 -2.84
N GLU A 62 -0.28 7.98 -2.30
CA GLU A 62 0.49 9.21 -2.29
C GLU A 62 1.60 9.19 -1.23
N THR A 63 2.58 10.08 -1.39
CA THR A 63 3.71 10.20 -0.45
C THR A 63 3.24 10.37 1.00
N GLN A 64 2.23 11.21 1.24
CA GLN A 64 1.66 11.43 2.58
C GLN A 64 1.08 10.15 3.19
N VAL A 65 0.37 9.33 2.42
CA VAL A 65 -0.18 8.05 2.93
C VAL A 65 0.95 7.08 3.28
N VAL A 66 1.97 7.01 2.43
CA VAL A 66 3.14 6.16 2.68
C VAL A 66 3.93 6.65 3.90
N ASP A 67 4.07 7.96 4.09
CA ASP A 67 4.70 8.54 5.30
C ASP A 67 3.90 8.20 6.56
N GLN A 68 2.57 8.35 6.53
CA GLN A 68 1.71 7.95 7.65
C GLN A 68 1.89 6.46 7.99
N LEU A 69 1.93 5.59 6.98
CA LEU A 69 2.15 4.15 7.19
C LEU A 69 3.51 3.85 7.84
N VAL A 70 4.58 4.49 7.38
CA VAL A 70 5.91 4.32 7.99
C VAL A 70 5.94 4.85 9.41
N ALA A 71 5.28 5.98 9.67
CA ALA A 71 5.21 6.59 11.01
C ALA A 71 4.54 5.69 12.06
N THR A 72 3.74 4.70 11.64
CA THR A 72 3.18 3.69 12.56
C THR A 72 4.23 2.74 13.15
N GLY A 73 5.42 2.68 12.57
CA GLY A 73 6.45 1.69 12.92
C GLY A 73 6.10 0.25 12.50
N ARG A 74 5.00 0.04 11.75
CA ARG A 74 4.58 -1.28 11.24
C ARG A 74 5.07 -1.57 9.82
N PHE A 75 5.49 -0.53 9.10
CA PHE A 75 5.93 -0.64 7.71
C PHE A 75 7.27 0.03 7.48
N SER A 76 8.05 -0.53 6.55
CA SER A 76 9.27 0.10 6.02
C SER A 76 9.21 0.21 4.51
N ARG A 77 9.84 1.25 3.97
CA ARG A 77 9.99 1.45 2.52
C ARG A 77 11.07 0.51 1.98
N VAL A 78 10.80 -0.09 0.82
CA VAL A 78 11.76 -0.97 0.14
C VAL A 78 11.82 -0.67 -1.35
N LYS A 79 12.96 -0.99 -1.98
CA LYS A 79 13.05 -1.16 -3.44
C LYS A 79 13.04 -2.65 -3.74
N MET A 80 12.03 -3.11 -4.48
CA MET A 80 11.82 -4.53 -4.79
C MET A 80 11.58 -4.73 -6.29
N SER A 81 11.68 -5.97 -6.76
CA SER A 81 11.21 -6.32 -8.10
C SER A 81 9.68 -6.29 -8.12
N CYS A 82 9.09 -5.61 -9.10
CA CYS A 82 7.64 -5.63 -9.27
C CYS A 82 7.19 -7.01 -9.74
N PRO A 83 6.28 -7.69 -9.03
CA PRO A 83 5.83 -9.01 -9.43
C PRO A 83 5.07 -8.99 -10.78
N THR A 84 4.51 -7.83 -11.16
CA THR A 84 3.76 -7.69 -12.42
C THR A 84 4.64 -7.38 -13.62
N THR A 85 5.73 -6.62 -13.44
CA THR A 85 6.53 -6.13 -14.59
C THR A 85 8.00 -6.54 -14.55
N GLY A 86 8.48 -7.14 -13.46
CA GLY A 86 9.90 -7.45 -13.24
C GLY A 86 10.82 -6.23 -13.01
N HIS A 87 10.29 -5.01 -13.18
CA HIS A 87 11.08 -3.78 -13.02
C HIS A 87 11.27 -3.43 -11.54
N ARG A 88 12.38 -2.76 -11.20
CA ARG A 88 12.58 -2.24 -9.84
C ARG A 88 11.54 -1.18 -9.51
N CYS A 89 10.80 -1.39 -8.43
CA CYS A 89 9.72 -0.53 -7.97
C CYS A 89 9.85 -0.21 -6.48
N LYS A 90 9.19 0.87 -6.06
CA LYS A 90 9.00 1.19 -4.65
C LYS A 90 7.90 0.31 -4.07
N GLY A 91 8.10 -0.17 -2.85
CA GLY A 91 7.14 -0.97 -2.10
C GLY A 91 7.22 -0.71 -0.60
N LEU A 92 6.37 -1.43 0.13
CA LEU A 92 6.39 -1.55 1.57
C LEU A 92 6.62 -3.00 1.97
N ILE A 93 7.29 -3.18 3.10
CA ILE A 93 7.33 -4.46 3.83
C ILE A 93 6.72 -4.25 5.21
N VAL A 94 6.08 -5.30 5.73
CA VAL A 94 5.67 -5.32 7.15
C VAL A 94 6.93 -5.53 7.99
N ILE A 95 7.10 -4.69 9.00
CA ILE A 95 8.10 -4.91 10.04
C ILE A 95 7.48 -5.90 11.01
N SER A 96 7.76 -7.19 10.81
CA SER A 96 7.50 -8.18 11.85
C SER A 96 8.37 -7.78 13.04
N LYS A 97 7.74 -7.40 14.16
CA LYS A 97 8.43 -7.38 15.44
C LYS A 97 8.82 -8.82 15.77
N LEU A 98 9.93 -9.29 15.22
CA LEU A 98 10.85 -10.13 15.98
C LEU A 98 11.26 -9.25 17.17
N PHE A 99 10.48 -9.33 18.26
CA PHE A 99 11.05 -9.04 19.56
C PHE A 99 12.28 -9.96 19.66
N PRO A 100 13.49 -9.42 19.93
CA PRO A 100 14.63 -10.27 20.21
C PRO A 100 14.27 -11.18 21.40
N GLN A 101 14.73 -12.43 21.27
CA GLN A 101 14.57 -13.53 22.22
C GLN A 101 14.95 -13.15 23.64
#